data_AF-A0A6S6SB73-F1
#
_entry.id   AF-A0A6S6SB73-F1
#
_cell.length_a   1.000
_cell.length_b   1.000
_cell.length_c   1.000
_cell.angle_alpha   90.00
_cell.angle_beta   90.00
_cell.angle_gamma   90.00
#
_symmetry.space_group_name_H-M   'P 1'
#
loop_
_entity.id
_entity.type
_entity.pdbx_description
1 polymer ?
#
loop_
_entity_poly.entity_id
_entity_poly.type
_entity_poly.pdbx_seq_one_letter_code
_entity_poly.pdbx_strand_id
1 'polypeptide(L)'
;SSIIASFKTMSRIESILVAFVSILFLLAGKTTKAQVLQNMVKNPSFEQYRKVPTDLGEWGMVNYWSSPTEASPDYFHKRAGGKNVDIPYNKMGRSTARSGYAYAGIYAYASRYLKRNFREYVQLELKQPLLSGNVYCVKAHVFLAQSSNRAVGALGVNASKIRWNQKNELPIESKNMTYMLQEDRSPLDERAWVEISCQYKAQGGERYLILGNFDDDKKTKVSGAIVNDTFKNPHVDFAYYYIDDVCVTNSSTNFTCDCGSFDFIRTRGEEHIVLDVKIEKKEYYLGQVIIMQNLDFEKGKITMLPGSEGALKDLVGTLRLHPNYNVELSGHTDDRGDPQKNQILSKNRAEVVYNYLLSSGIKKERLTFRGYGQSRPIALNKTIEDRQKNERIQFRITKK
;
A
#
# COMPACT_ATOMS: atom_id res chain seq x y z
N SER A 1 -82.78 -29.69 12.24
CA SER A 1 -82.95 -29.30 10.83
C SER A 1 -81.97 -28.18 10.53
N SER A 2 -81.07 -28.39 9.55
CA SER A 2 -80.51 -27.36 8.64
C SER A 2 -79.97 -26.05 9.27
N ILE A 3 -78.70 -25.64 9.26
CA ILE A 3 -77.71 -25.44 8.17
C ILE A 3 -76.46 -24.83 8.87
N ILE A 4 -75.29 -25.46 8.93
CA ILE A 4 -74.18 -25.40 7.95
C ILE A 4 -74.06 -24.05 7.22
N ALA A 5 -73.61 -22.98 7.90
CA ALA A 5 -72.93 -21.84 7.24
C ALA A 5 -72.37 -20.84 8.27
N SER A 6 -71.23 -21.14 8.92
CA SER A 6 -70.37 -20.07 9.46
C SER A 6 -68.91 -20.51 9.69
N PHE A 7 -68.42 -21.43 8.86
CA PHE A 7 -67.03 -21.91 8.91
C PHE A 7 -66.42 -21.84 7.51
N LYS A 8 -66.42 -20.67 6.87
CA LYS A 8 -65.68 -20.52 5.62
C LYS A 8 -65.38 -19.10 5.12
N THR A 9 -65.09 -18.12 5.98
CA THR A 9 -64.59 -16.82 5.46
C THR A 9 -63.82 -16.01 6.50
N MET A 10 -62.81 -16.60 7.14
CA MET A 10 -61.77 -15.79 7.81
C MET A 10 -60.37 -16.42 7.80
N SER A 11 -60.08 -17.39 6.92
CA SER A 11 -58.73 -17.99 6.79
C SER A 11 -58.03 -17.70 5.46
N ARG A 12 -58.35 -16.57 4.80
CA ARG A 12 -57.63 -16.14 3.59
C ARG A 12 -56.94 -14.78 3.68
N ILE A 13 -57.20 -13.99 4.72
CA ILE A 13 -56.55 -12.68 4.87
C ILE A 13 -55.30 -12.80 5.77
N GLU A 14 -55.30 -13.68 6.77
CA GLU A 14 -54.11 -13.88 7.63
C GLU A 14 -53.03 -14.76 6.98
N SER A 15 -53.39 -15.73 6.12
CA SER A 15 -52.40 -16.55 5.40
C SER A 15 -51.72 -15.82 4.24
N ILE A 16 -52.31 -14.74 3.73
CA ILE A 16 -51.69 -13.89 2.70
C ILE A 16 -50.79 -12.83 3.34
N LEU A 17 -51.12 -12.32 4.53
CA LEU A 17 -50.25 -11.39 5.25
C LEU A 17 -48.96 -12.05 5.76
N VAL A 18 -49.02 -13.30 6.24
CA VAL A 18 -47.80 -14.02 6.70
C VAL A 18 -46.92 -14.42 5.51
N ALA A 19 -47.52 -14.79 4.36
CA ALA A 19 -46.75 -15.05 3.14
C ALA A 19 -46.08 -13.78 2.57
N PHE A 20 -46.71 -12.60 2.67
CA PHE A 20 -46.10 -11.35 2.23
C PHE A 20 -45.01 -10.83 3.19
N VAL A 21 -45.14 -11.07 4.50
CA VAL A 21 -44.07 -10.71 5.46
C VAL A 21 -42.88 -11.68 5.38
N SER A 22 -43.10 -12.95 5.05
CA SER A 22 -42.01 -13.92 4.84
C SER A 22 -41.33 -13.79 3.46
N ILE A 23 -42.01 -13.28 2.44
CA ILE A 23 -41.39 -13.00 1.12
C ILE A 23 -40.67 -11.65 1.11
N LEU A 24 -41.08 -10.67 1.94
CA LEU A 24 -40.29 -9.44 2.15
C LEU A 24 -38.99 -9.68 2.95
N PHE A 25 -38.87 -10.77 3.70
CA PHE A 25 -37.62 -11.15 4.37
C PHE A 25 -36.66 -11.99 3.51
N LEU A 26 -37.12 -12.55 2.38
CA LEU A 26 -36.28 -13.27 1.42
C LEU A 26 -35.80 -12.40 0.24
N LEU A 27 -36.31 -11.16 0.15
CA LEU A 27 -35.84 -10.10 -0.74
C LEU A 27 -35.16 -8.95 0.01
N ALA A 28 -34.73 -9.18 1.25
CA ALA A 28 -33.55 -8.49 1.78
C ALA A 28 -32.37 -8.96 0.93
N GLY A 29 -32.26 -8.35 -0.24
CA GLY A 29 -31.22 -8.58 -1.21
C GLY A 29 -29.92 -8.70 -0.46
N LYS A 30 -29.20 -9.79 -0.73
CA LYS A 30 -27.79 -9.89 -0.50
C LYS A 30 -27.17 -8.63 -1.08
N THR A 31 -27.08 -7.58 -0.27
CA THR A 31 -26.09 -6.56 -0.43
C THR A 31 -24.83 -7.36 -0.19
N THR A 32 -24.27 -7.89 -1.29
CA THR A 32 -22.84 -8.00 -1.43
C THR A 32 -22.34 -6.62 -1.06
N LYS A 33 -22.08 -6.42 0.25
CA LYS A 33 -21.17 -5.40 0.71
C LYS A 33 -19.96 -5.70 -0.14
N ALA A 34 -19.73 -4.88 -1.17
CA ALA A 34 -18.44 -4.79 -1.78
C ALA A 34 -17.55 -4.45 -0.58
N GLN A 35 -16.89 -5.49 -0.06
CA GLN A 35 -15.98 -5.34 1.05
C GLN A 35 -14.81 -4.64 0.38
N VAL A 36 -14.89 -3.32 0.33
CA VAL A 36 -13.74 -2.46 0.12
C VAL A 36 -12.67 -3.08 1.01
N LEU A 37 -11.54 -3.46 0.42
CA LEU A 37 -10.41 -4.09 1.08
C LEU A 37 -9.95 -3.18 2.23
N GLN A 38 -10.61 -3.28 3.38
CA GLN A 38 -10.38 -2.39 4.49
C GLN A 38 -9.13 -2.92 5.19
N ASN A 39 -8.05 -2.14 5.11
CA ASN A 39 -6.85 -2.43 5.89
C ASN A 39 -7.25 -2.61 7.36
N MET A 40 -6.93 -3.79 7.89
CA MET A 40 -7.29 -4.22 9.24
C MET A 40 -6.39 -3.61 10.31
N VAL A 41 -5.34 -2.89 9.91
CA VAL A 41 -4.43 -2.18 10.80
C VAL A 41 -5.04 -0.82 11.19
N LYS A 42 -4.96 -0.49 12.49
CA LYS A 42 -5.24 0.86 12.99
C LYS A 42 -3.95 1.67 12.90
N ASN A 43 -4.04 2.92 12.45
CA ASN A 43 -2.89 3.82 12.36
C ASN A 43 -1.69 3.24 11.55
N PRO A 44 -1.92 2.79 10.31
CA PRO A 44 -0.95 2.02 9.51
C PRO A 44 0.37 2.75 9.22
N SER A 45 0.32 4.07 9.17
CA SER A 45 1.41 4.99 8.85
C SER A 45 1.74 5.91 10.04
N PHE A 46 1.37 5.48 11.25
CA PHE A 46 1.82 6.06 12.51
C PHE A 46 1.38 7.51 12.84
N GLU A 47 0.59 8.18 12.00
CA GLU A 47 0.16 9.57 12.19
C GLU A 47 -0.73 9.86 13.41
N GLN A 48 -1.33 8.84 14.03
CA GLN A 48 -2.11 9.03 15.25
C GLN A 48 -1.21 8.86 16.47
N TYR A 49 -0.97 9.95 17.18
CA TYR A 49 -0.08 9.99 18.34
C TYR A 49 -0.61 10.91 19.45
N ARG A 50 -0.15 10.70 20.68
CA ARG A 50 -0.51 11.51 21.86
C ARG A 50 0.36 12.74 22.02
N LYS A 51 1.63 12.62 21.69
CA LYS A 51 2.65 13.68 21.81
C LYS A 51 3.67 13.52 20.69
N VAL A 52 4.19 14.65 20.20
CA VAL A 52 5.29 14.65 19.23
C VAL A 52 6.57 14.20 19.94
N PRO A 53 7.31 13.23 19.38
CA PRO A 53 8.54 12.74 19.99
C PRO A 53 9.63 13.81 19.91
N THR A 54 10.55 13.73 20.86
CA THR A 54 11.67 14.63 21.05
C THR A 54 13.01 13.93 21.03
N ASP A 55 13.04 12.64 21.36
CA ASP A 55 14.22 11.79 21.26
C ASP A 55 13.85 10.34 20.93
N LEU A 56 14.86 9.52 20.69
CA LEU A 56 14.75 8.07 20.50
C LEU A 56 14.15 7.39 21.76
N GLY A 57 13.47 6.27 21.58
CA GLY A 57 12.87 5.43 22.61
C GLY A 57 11.48 5.86 23.06
N GLU A 58 10.92 6.95 22.50
CA GLU A 58 9.61 7.50 22.88
C GLU A 58 8.41 6.79 22.21
N TRP A 59 8.48 5.48 22.01
CA TRP A 59 7.45 4.66 21.34
C TRP A 59 6.05 4.80 21.95
N GLY A 60 5.99 4.96 23.27
CA GLY A 60 4.73 5.03 24.00
C GLY A 60 3.81 6.18 23.56
N MET A 61 4.29 7.11 22.73
CA MET A 61 3.47 8.19 22.20
C MET A 61 2.53 7.78 21.06
N VAL A 62 2.79 6.66 20.38
CA VAL A 62 2.03 6.24 19.19
C VAL A 62 0.72 5.53 19.58
N ASN A 63 -0.41 5.94 19.01
CA ASN A 63 -1.69 5.29 19.27
C ASN A 63 -1.79 3.95 18.54
N TYR A 64 -2.40 2.95 19.19
CA TYR A 64 -2.67 1.58 18.68
C TYR A 64 -1.45 0.69 18.45
N TRP A 65 -0.26 1.21 18.70
CA TRP A 65 0.99 0.48 18.59
C TRP A 65 1.64 0.31 19.96
N SER A 66 2.44 -0.75 20.11
CA SER A 66 3.20 -1.02 21.33
C SER A 66 4.46 -1.82 21.05
N SER A 67 5.39 -1.86 22.01
CA SER A 67 6.51 -2.79 21.98
C SER A 67 6.07 -4.10 22.63
N PRO A 68 6.31 -5.27 22.01
CA PRO A 68 6.05 -6.56 22.63
C PRO A 68 7.17 -6.99 23.58
N THR A 69 8.32 -6.32 23.58
CA THR A 69 9.49 -6.60 24.43
C THR A 69 9.76 -5.40 25.35
N GLU A 70 10.80 -5.49 26.19
CA GLU A 70 11.30 -4.33 26.95
C GLU A 70 12.14 -3.36 26.10
N ALA A 71 12.35 -3.68 24.82
CA ALA A 71 13.05 -2.81 23.89
C ALA A 71 12.16 -1.63 23.49
N SER A 72 12.79 -0.57 22.98
CA SER A 72 12.14 0.72 22.75
C SER A 72 12.24 1.12 21.28
N PRO A 73 11.36 0.61 20.40
CA PRO A 73 11.25 1.13 19.05
C PRO A 73 11.18 2.65 19.03
N ASP A 74 11.62 3.25 17.94
CA ASP A 74 11.63 4.69 17.83
C ASP A 74 10.42 5.18 17.04
N TYR A 75 10.00 6.40 17.35
CA TYR A 75 8.96 7.10 16.62
C TYR A 75 9.53 8.39 16.04
N PHE A 76 9.42 8.56 14.72
CA PHE A 76 9.89 9.73 14.00
C PHE A 76 8.69 10.54 13.51
N HIS A 77 8.79 11.86 13.58
CA HIS A 77 7.72 12.74 13.14
C HIS A 77 8.25 14.07 12.62
N LYS A 78 7.72 14.57 11.50
CA LYS A 78 8.11 15.86 10.88
C LYS A 78 7.94 17.08 11.78
N ARG A 79 7.04 17.00 12.75
CA ARG A 79 6.81 18.06 13.74
C ARG A 79 7.84 18.05 14.88
N ALA A 80 8.77 17.10 14.92
CA ALA A 80 9.81 17.08 15.95
C ALA A 80 10.74 18.30 15.82
N GLY A 81 10.98 18.77 14.59
CA GLY A 81 11.54 20.10 14.29
C GLY A 81 13.01 20.24 14.63
N GLY A 82 13.88 19.47 13.95
CA GLY A 82 15.33 19.48 14.12
C GLY A 82 15.87 18.61 15.27
N LYS A 83 15.01 17.85 15.96
CA LYS A 83 15.42 16.93 17.03
C LYS A 83 15.95 15.60 16.47
N ASN A 84 16.45 14.74 17.37
CA ASN A 84 16.99 13.42 17.03
C ASN A 84 16.03 12.49 16.27
N VAL A 85 14.74 12.82 16.24
CA VAL A 85 13.63 12.05 15.66
C VAL A 85 12.86 12.83 14.58
N ASP A 86 13.48 13.87 14.01
CA ASP A 86 12.86 14.69 12.97
C ASP A 86 12.83 14.04 11.58
N ILE A 87 11.91 14.51 10.74
CA ILE A 87 11.77 14.03 9.37
C ILE A 87 11.94 15.23 8.42
N PRO A 88 12.86 15.15 7.43
CA PRO A 88 13.55 13.94 6.99
C PRO A 88 14.90 13.67 7.66
N TYR A 89 15.43 14.58 8.49
CA TYR A 89 16.77 14.45 9.07
C TYR A 89 16.70 14.07 10.55
N ASN A 90 17.19 12.89 10.90
CA ASN A 90 17.24 12.41 12.28
C ASN A 90 18.56 11.71 12.58
N LYS A 91 18.70 11.22 13.81
CA LYS A 91 19.90 10.57 14.32
C LYS A 91 20.25 9.25 13.60
N MET A 92 19.27 8.58 13.00
CA MET A 92 19.46 7.30 12.30
C MET A 92 19.69 7.49 10.79
N GLY A 93 19.40 8.67 10.25
CA GLY A 93 19.70 9.01 8.86
C GLY A 93 18.72 10.02 8.27
N ARG A 94 18.71 10.07 6.94
CA ARG A 94 17.86 10.94 6.14
C ARG A 94 16.84 10.13 5.34
N SER A 95 15.56 10.28 5.66
CA SER A 95 14.46 9.75 4.84
C SER A 95 13.19 10.57 5.05
N THR A 96 12.44 10.83 3.98
CA THR A 96 11.04 11.28 4.13
C THR A 96 10.18 10.08 4.50
N ALA A 97 9.08 10.32 5.21
CA ALA A 97 8.06 9.28 5.40
C ALA A 97 7.56 8.75 4.05
N ARG A 98 7.17 7.47 4.01
CA ARG A 98 6.69 6.85 2.77
C ARG A 98 5.29 7.38 2.47
N SER A 99 4.46 7.50 3.49
CA SER A 99 3.23 8.28 3.49
C SER A 99 3.19 9.16 4.74
N GLY A 100 2.28 10.14 4.78
CA GLY A 100 2.13 10.96 5.99
C GLY A 100 3.35 11.81 6.36
N TYR A 101 3.55 11.95 7.67
CA TYR A 101 4.55 12.76 8.34
C TYR A 101 5.33 11.98 9.40
N ALA A 102 5.11 10.68 9.53
CA ALA A 102 5.64 9.84 10.58
C ALA A 102 6.11 8.48 10.08
N TYR A 103 6.99 7.81 10.83
CA TYR A 103 7.29 6.39 10.68
C TYR A 103 7.87 5.82 11.96
N ALA A 104 7.83 4.50 12.08
CA ALA A 104 8.50 3.78 13.17
C ALA A 104 9.94 3.46 12.80
N GLY A 105 10.80 3.21 13.78
CA GLY A 105 12.12 2.63 13.59
C GLY A 105 12.41 1.49 14.55
N ILE A 106 13.14 0.48 14.08
CA ILE A 106 13.53 -0.68 14.89
C ILE A 106 14.97 -1.12 14.61
N TYR A 107 15.65 -1.58 15.66
CA TYR A 107 16.81 -2.46 15.52
C TYR A 107 16.37 -3.88 15.14
N ALA A 108 16.48 -4.23 13.85
CA ALA A 108 16.23 -5.58 13.36
C ALA A 108 17.42 -6.53 13.61
N TYR A 109 18.60 -5.98 13.86
CA TYR A 109 19.79 -6.72 14.29
C TYR A 109 20.76 -5.77 14.97
N ALA A 110 21.41 -6.21 16.04
CA ALA A 110 22.56 -5.55 16.62
C ALA A 110 23.59 -6.61 17.03
N SER A 111 24.84 -6.38 16.65
CA SER A 111 25.94 -7.29 16.98
C SER A 111 26.30 -7.23 18.46
N ARG A 112 27.17 -8.18 18.85
CA ARG A 112 27.78 -8.27 20.18
C ARG A 112 28.46 -6.98 20.67
N TYR A 113 28.86 -6.07 19.79
CA TYR A 113 29.57 -4.84 20.17
C TYR A 113 28.63 -3.74 20.71
N LEU A 114 27.32 -3.88 20.50
CA LEU A 114 26.31 -3.00 21.07
C LEU A 114 25.56 -3.72 22.19
N LYS A 115 24.81 -4.75 21.83
CA LYS A 115 24.03 -5.58 22.76
C LYS A 115 23.71 -6.90 22.05
N ARG A 116 24.26 -8.00 22.55
CA ARG A 116 24.15 -9.33 21.93
C ARG A 116 22.69 -9.74 21.76
N ASN A 117 22.31 -10.28 20.60
CA ASN A 117 20.95 -10.74 20.28
C ASN A 117 19.84 -9.70 20.46
N PHE A 118 20.15 -8.41 20.54
CA PHE A 118 19.13 -7.38 20.74
C PHE A 118 18.20 -7.24 19.53
N ARG A 119 16.89 -7.14 19.78
CA ARG A 119 15.85 -6.93 18.75
C ARG A 119 14.77 -5.97 19.24
N GLU A 120 14.31 -5.13 18.34
CA GLU A 120 13.10 -4.35 18.50
C GLU A 120 12.00 -4.83 17.56
N TYR A 121 10.77 -4.64 18.01
CA TYR A 121 9.58 -5.05 17.30
C TYR A 121 8.48 -4.02 17.49
N VAL A 122 7.62 -3.88 16.50
CA VAL A 122 6.38 -3.11 16.63
C VAL A 122 5.20 -4.08 16.68
N GLN A 123 4.28 -3.87 17.62
CA GLN A 123 3.09 -4.69 17.82
C GLN A 123 1.82 -3.85 17.69
N LEU A 124 0.87 -4.33 16.88
CA LEU A 124 -0.43 -3.70 16.66
C LEU A 124 -1.58 -4.62 17.10
N GLU A 125 -2.72 -4.02 17.44
CA GLU A 125 -4.01 -4.72 17.55
C GLU A 125 -4.85 -4.51 16.29
N LEU A 126 -5.29 -5.60 15.67
CA LEU A 126 -6.14 -5.58 14.48
C LEU A 126 -7.52 -5.02 14.82
N LYS A 127 -8.17 -4.38 13.84
CA LYS A 127 -9.56 -3.89 13.95
C LYS A 127 -10.55 -5.00 14.32
N GLN A 128 -10.28 -6.22 13.87
CA GLN A 128 -11.03 -7.42 14.19
C GLN A 128 -10.10 -8.64 14.14
N PRO A 129 -10.40 -9.72 14.89
CA PRO A 129 -9.62 -10.95 14.81
C PRO A 129 -9.62 -11.57 13.41
N LEU A 130 -8.53 -12.25 13.07
CA LEU A 130 -8.44 -13.04 11.85
C LEU A 130 -9.38 -14.24 11.91
N LEU A 131 -9.97 -14.59 10.78
CA LEU A 131 -10.91 -15.69 10.64
C LEU A 131 -10.16 -16.96 10.24
N SER A 132 -10.47 -18.07 10.92
CA SER A 132 -9.82 -19.36 10.67
C SER A 132 -9.97 -19.79 9.21
N GLY A 133 -8.89 -20.30 8.63
CA GLY A 133 -8.85 -20.81 7.25
C GLY A 133 -8.68 -19.74 6.17
N ASN A 134 -8.92 -18.46 6.48
CA ASN A 134 -8.68 -17.38 5.55
C ASN A 134 -7.18 -17.11 5.38
N VAL A 135 -6.81 -16.68 4.17
CA VAL A 135 -5.46 -16.20 3.87
C VAL A 135 -5.49 -14.68 3.85
N TYR A 136 -4.61 -14.09 4.64
CA TYR A 136 -4.44 -12.65 4.74
C TYR A 136 -3.14 -12.26 4.07
N CYS A 137 -3.14 -11.14 3.35
CA CYS A 137 -1.89 -10.52 2.95
C CYS A 137 -1.46 -9.54 4.03
N VAL A 138 -0.22 -9.67 4.48
CA VAL A 138 0.44 -8.72 5.38
C VAL A 138 1.52 -7.99 4.58
N LYS A 139 1.54 -6.67 4.65
CA LYS A 139 2.53 -5.82 4.01
C LYS A 139 3.07 -4.75 4.95
N ALA A 140 4.28 -4.32 4.67
CA ALA A 140 4.87 -3.10 5.22
C ALA A 140 5.86 -2.52 4.20
N HIS A 141 6.12 -1.22 4.30
CA HIS A 141 7.26 -0.61 3.64
C HIS A 141 8.39 -0.45 4.65
N VAL A 142 9.60 -0.80 4.23
CA VAL A 142 10.80 -0.68 5.05
C VAL A 142 11.86 0.12 4.34
N PHE A 143 12.64 0.87 5.11
CA PHE A 143 13.78 1.65 4.61
C PHE A 143 14.97 1.38 5.52
N LEU A 144 16.11 0.96 4.95
CA LEU A 144 17.32 0.77 5.73
C LEU A 144 17.94 2.13 6.09
N ALA A 145 18.00 2.44 7.38
CA ALA A 145 18.53 3.72 7.85
C ALA A 145 20.01 3.87 7.50
N GLN A 146 20.44 5.08 7.14
CA GLN A 146 21.81 5.36 6.68
C GLN A 146 22.89 5.06 7.73
N SER A 147 22.55 5.13 9.02
CA SER A 147 23.46 4.76 10.11
C SER A 147 23.72 3.24 10.20
N SER A 148 22.95 2.42 9.48
CA SER A 148 23.07 0.97 9.51
C SER A 148 24.28 0.49 8.71
N ASN A 149 25.13 -0.29 9.36
CA ASN A 149 26.27 -0.95 8.71
C ASN A 149 25.94 -2.35 8.16
N ARG A 150 24.77 -2.88 8.56
CA ARG A 150 24.24 -4.17 8.11
C ARG A 150 22.86 -3.99 7.51
N ALA A 151 22.49 -4.95 6.67
CA ALA A 151 21.11 -5.18 6.26
C ALA A 151 20.76 -6.66 6.58
N VAL A 152 19.53 -6.91 7.03
CA VAL A 152 19.03 -8.27 7.26
C VAL A 152 18.09 -8.68 6.14
N GLY A 153 18.18 -9.94 5.71
CA GLY A 153 17.25 -10.55 4.77
C GLY A 153 16.12 -11.31 5.46
N ALA A 154 15.89 -11.11 6.75
CA ALA A 154 15.03 -11.94 7.60
C ALA A 154 14.03 -11.09 8.40
N LEU A 155 13.14 -10.37 7.71
CA LEU A 155 12.04 -9.64 8.35
C LEU A 155 10.75 -10.46 8.24
N GLY A 156 10.00 -10.52 9.33
CA GLY A 156 8.79 -11.34 9.41
C GLY A 156 7.68 -10.68 10.20
N VAL A 157 6.58 -11.42 10.26
CA VAL A 157 5.42 -11.12 11.09
C VAL A 157 5.09 -12.32 11.96
N ASN A 158 4.63 -12.06 13.19
CA ASN A 158 4.02 -13.05 14.05
C ASN A 158 2.60 -12.64 14.42
N ALA A 159 1.64 -13.55 14.22
CA ALA A 159 0.26 -13.32 14.61
C ALA A 159 -0.07 -14.09 15.90
N SER A 160 -0.79 -13.42 16.80
CA SER A 160 -1.14 -13.95 18.12
C SER A 160 -2.56 -13.59 18.52
N LYS A 161 -3.21 -14.48 19.29
CA LYS A 161 -4.53 -14.24 19.89
C LYS A 161 -4.46 -13.29 21.08
N ILE A 162 -3.32 -13.28 21.76
CA ILE A 162 -3.05 -12.48 22.96
C ILE A 162 -1.94 -11.47 22.68
N ARG A 163 -1.98 -10.36 23.41
CA ARG A 163 -0.93 -9.35 23.35
C ARG A 163 0.38 -9.93 23.89
N TRP A 164 1.46 -9.80 23.14
CA TRP A 164 2.79 -10.22 23.59
C TRP A 164 3.41 -9.18 24.52
N ASN A 165 4.10 -9.66 25.55
CA ASN A 165 4.76 -8.86 26.58
C ASN A 165 5.91 -9.64 27.21
N GLN A 166 7.06 -9.62 26.55
CA GLN A 166 8.30 -10.27 26.97
C GLN A 166 9.13 -9.31 27.83
N LYS A 167 9.59 -9.78 28.99
CA LYS A 167 10.34 -9.01 30.00
C LYS A 167 11.85 -8.99 29.76
N ASN A 168 12.23 -8.91 28.50
CA ASN A 168 13.61 -8.76 28.05
C ASN A 168 13.59 -8.26 26.59
N GLU A 169 14.78 -8.02 26.04
CA GLU A 169 14.97 -7.44 24.70
C GLU A 169 15.57 -8.44 23.69
N LEU A 170 15.48 -9.73 24.01
CA LEU A 170 15.95 -10.83 23.14
C LEU A 170 14.94 -11.08 22.00
N PRO A 171 15.33 -11.86 20.97
CA PRO A 171 14.43 -12.20 19.89
C PRO A 171 13.19 -12.93 20.42
N ILE A 172 12.03 -12.66 19.83
CA ILE A 172 10.80 -13.36 20.16
C ILE A 172 10.85 -14.77 19.53
N GLU A 173 10.85 -15.80 20.37
CA GLU A 173 10.74 -17.18 19.90
C GLU A 173 9.27 -17.52 19.63
N SER A 174 8.90 -17.63 18.35
CA SER A 174 7.53 -18.00 17.98
C SER A 174 7.45 -18.99 16.83
N LYS A 175 6.63 -20.03 17.02
CA LYS A 175 6.35 -21.06 16.00
C LYS A 175 5.38 -20.57 14.91
N ASN A 176 4.69 -19.46 15.14
CA ASN A 176 3.69 -18.89 14.23
C ASN A 176 4.24 -17.69 13.43
N MET A 177 5.56 -17.56 13.33
CA MET A 177 6.20 -16.51 12.54
C MET A 177 6.14 -16.86 11.04
N THR A 178 5.99 -15.85 10.20
CA THR A 178 6.03 -15.95 8.74
C THR A 178 6.96 -14.87 8.21
N TYR A 179 7.94 -15.25 7.40
CA TYR A 179 8.82 -14.28 6.75
C TYR A 179 8.04 -13.43 5.74
N MET A 180 8.26 -12.12 5.80
CA MET A 180 7.84 -11.13 4.80
C MET A 180 8.95 -10.82 3.80
N LEU A 181 10.19 -11.12 4.19
CA LEU A 181 11.38 -11.15 3.38
C LEU A 181 12.29 -12.24 3.94
N GLN A 182 12.70 -13.19 3.09
CA GLN A 182 13.65 -14.24 3.43
C GLN A 182 14.65 -14.42 2.29
N GLU A 183 15.78 -13.74 2.38
CA GLU A 183 16.83 -13.75 1.35
C GLU A 183 18.20 -14.03 1.96
N ASP A 184 19.06 -14.69 1.18
CA ASP A 184 20.45 -14.97 1.57
C ASP A 184 21.29 -13.69 1.66
N ARG A 185 20.98 -12.70 0.82
CA ARG A 185 21.52 -11.35 0.84
C ARG A 185 20.37 -10.37 0.86
N SER A 186 20.40 -9.40 1.77
CA SER A 186 19.32 -8.43 1.86
C SER A 186 19.30 -7.55 0.61
N PRO A 187 18.19 -7.48 -0.16
CA PRO A 187 18.00 -6.51 -1.23
C PRO A 187 17.63 -5.11 -0.70
N LEU A 188 17.55 -4.95 0.63
CA LEU A 188 17.10 -3.73 1.28
C LEU A 188 18.22 -2.71 1.48
N ASP A 189 19.36 -2.85 0.81
CA ASP A 189 20.44 -1.85 0.84
C ASP A 189 20.17 -0.65 -0.10
N GLU A 190 19.10 -0.72 -0.89
CA GLU A 190 18.59 0.38 -1.68
C GLU A 190 18.21 1.56 -0.78
N ARG A 191 18.65 2.78 -1.15
CA ARG A 191 18.29 4.03 -0.44
C ARG A 191 16.86 4.47 -0.75
N ALA A 192 15.93 3.55 -0.66
CA ALA A 192 14.54 3.70 -1.03
C ALA A 192 13.65 2.90 -0.08
N TRP A 193 12.37 3.27 -0.03
CA TRP A 193 11.36 2.47 0.63
C TRP A 193 11.06 1.24 -0.21
N VAL A 194 11.23 0.07 0.39
CA VAL A 194 10.98 -1.23 -0.25
C VAL A 194 9.76 -1.88 0.39
N GLU A 195 8.84 -2.38 -0.44
CA GLU A 195 7.71 -3.16 0.04
C GLU A 195 8.17 -4.58 0.41
N ILE A 196 7.81 -5.04 1.61
CA ILE A 196 7.94 -6.44 2.05
C ILE A 196 6.55 -7.00 2.34
N SER A 197 6.31 -8.27 2.04
CA SER A 197 4.99 -8.86 2.20
C SER A 197 5.00 -10.38 2.37
N CYS A 198 3.94 -10.90 2.99
CA CYS A 198 3.69 -12.34 3.04
C CYS A 198 2.21 -12.67 2.95
N GLN A 199 1.93 -13.93 2.66
CA GLN A 199 0.62 -14.52 2.87
C GLN A 199 0.62 -15.24 4.22
N TYR A 200 -0.33 -14.89 5.08
CA TYR A 200 -0.52 -15.50 6.38
C TYR A 200 -1.85 -16.27 6.40
N LYS A 201 -1.78 -17.60 6.56
CA LYS A 201 -2.97 -18.44 6.71
C LYS A 201 -3.38 -18.44 8.19
N ALA A 202 -4.53 -17.85 8.49
CA ALA A 202 -5.01 -17.71 9.86
C ALA A 202 -5.54 -19.03 10.43
N GLN A 203 -5.18 -19.30 11.69
CA GLN A 203 -5.75 -20.38 12.49
C GLN A 203 -7.05 -19.94 13.18
N GLY A 204 -7.29 -18.63 13.28
CA GLY A 204 -8.52 -18.02 13.78
C GLY A 204 -8.37 -17.45 15.18
N GLY A 205 -8.86 -16.23 15.37
CA GLY A 205 -8.84 -15.51 16.64
C GLY A 205 -7.56 -14.71 16.89
N GLU A 206 -6.59 -14.74 15.97
CA GLU A 206 -5.42 -13.87 16.02
C GLU A 206 -5.87 -12.41 15.98
N ARG A 207 -5.46 -11.64 16.97
CA ARG A 207 -5.88 -10.25 17.18
C ARG A 207 -4.71 -9.27 17.16
N TYR A 208 -3.49 -9.78 17.36
CA TYR A 208 -2.27 -8.99 17.39
C TYR A 208 -1.32 -9.44 16.30
N LEU A 209 -0.64 -8.48 15.69
CA LEU A 209 0.51 -8.74 14.80
C LEU A 209 1.75 -8.05 15.36
N ILE A 210 2.88 -8.74 15.25
CA ILE A 210 4.20 -8.28 15.66
C ILE A 210 5.09 -8.29 14.43
N LEU A 211 5.78 -7.20 14.13
CA LEU A 211 6.70 -7.08 13.01
C LEU A 211 8.13 -6.87 13.51
N GLY A 212 9.09 -7.55 12.87
CA GLY A 212 10.52 -7.41 13.15
C GLY A 212 11.32 -8.63 12.67
N ASN A 213 12.51 -8.84 13.23
CA ASN A 213 13.34 -10.01 12.96
C ASN A 213 13.26 -11.00 14.12
N PHE A 214 12.72 -12.19 13.89
CA PHE A 214 12.54 -13.23 14.91
C PHE A 214 13.71 -14.22 14.98
N ASP A 215 14.66 -14.12 14.05
CA ASP A 215 15.86 -14.95 14.06
C ASP A 215 16.87 -14.43 15.09
N ASP A 216 17.49 -15.37 15.81
CA ASP A 216 18.65 -15.09 16.65
C ASP A 216 19.89 -14.72 15.82
N ASP A 217 20.98 -14.29 16.45
CA ASP A 217 22.19 -13.90 15.73
C ASP A 217 22.83 -15.07 14.96
N LYS A 218 22.54 -16.34 15.31
CA LYS A 218 23.06 -17.50 14.58
C LYS A 218 22.33 -17.73 13.27
N LYS A 219 21.03 -17.46 13.24
CA LYS A 219 20.15 -17.63 12.07
C LYS A 219 20.06 -16.37 11.21
N THR A 220 20.25 -15.20 11.79
CA THR A 220 20.14 -13.91 11.08
C THR A 220 21.26 -13.78 10.06
N LYS A 221 20.93 -13.90 8.77
CA LYS A 221 21.86 -13.57 7.67
C LYS A 221 21.95 -12.06 7.52
N VAL A 222 23.17 -11.54 7.58
CA VAL A 222 23.47 -10.11 7.42
C VAL A 222 24.34 -9.88 6.19
N SER A 223 24.01 -8.86 5.40
CA SER A 223 24.91 -8.29 4.38
C SER A 223 25.52 -6.98 4.90
N GLY A 224 26.73 -6.66 4.47
CA GLY A 224 27.32 -5.34 4.73
C GLY A 224 26.67 -4.30 3.84
N ALA A 225 26.25 -3.17 4.40
CA ALA A 225 25.67 -2.08 3.61
C ALA A 225 26.79 -1.40 2.80
N ILE A 226 26.69 -1.41 1.46
CA ILE A 226 27.80 -1.16 0.53
C ILE A 226 28.24 0.32 0.50
N VAL A 227 27.36 1.27 0.85
CA VAL A 227 27.63 2.69 0.62
C VAL A 227 28.26 3.38 1.84
N ASN A 228 29.47 3.95 1.70
CA ASN A 228 30.04 4.85 2.71
C ASN A 228 29.21 6.13 2.82
N ASP A 229 28.86 6.52 4.05
CA ASP A 229 27.97 7.65 4.34
C ASP A 229 28.44 8.36 5.62
N THR A 230 28.23 9.67 5.74
CA THR A 230 28.60 10.45 6.92
C THR A 230 27.82 10.03 8.17
N PHE A 231 26.66 9.39 8.02
CA PHE A 231 25.91 8.81 9.14
C PHE A 231 26.52 7.50 9.66
N LYS A 232 27.40 6.86 8.88
CA LYS A 232 28.00 5.59 9.29
C LYS A 232 29.14 5.82 10.26
N ASN A 233 28.99 5.23 11.44
CA ASN A 233 30.09 5.04 12.35
C ASN A 233 30.70 3.64 12.08
N PRO A 234 31.96 3.51 11.64
CA PRO A 234 32.54 2.19 11.36
C PRO A 234 32.66 1.30 12.61
N HIS A 235 32.50 1.86 13.82
CA HIS A 235 32.57 1.13 15.08
C HIS A 235 31.23 0.54 15.56
N VAL A 236 30.13 0.81 14.85
CA VAL A 236 28.83 0.18 15.17
C VAL A 236 28.54 -0.96 14.20
N ASP A 237 27.77 -1.95 14.63
CA ASP A 237 27.42 -3.10 13.78
C ASP A 237 25.99 -3.52 14.10
N PHE A 238 25.04 -2.93 13.35
CA PHE A 238 23.61 -3.15 13.46
C PHE A 238 22.91 -2.95 12.10
N ALA A 239 21.68 -3.45 12.01
CA ALA A 239 20.73 -3.16 10.95
C ALA A 239 19.49 -2.51 11.56
N TYR A 240 19.23 -1.27 11.17
CA TYR A 240 18.13 -0.46 11.66
C TYR A 240 17.22 -0.06 10.50
N TYR A 241 15.93 -0.28 10.67
CA TYR A 241 14.93 -0.08 9.64
C TYR A 241 13.86 0.88 10.09
N TYR A 242 13.51 1.82 9.21
CA TYR A 242 12.25 2.52 9.29
C TYR A 242 11.13 1.63 8.75
N ILE A 243 9.94 1.73 9.34
CA ILE A 243 8.74 0.99 8.95
C ILE A 243 7.60 2.00 8.76
N ASP A 244 6.90 1.86 7.64
CA ASP A 244 5.74 2.68 7.30
C ASP A 244 4.69 1.86 6.52
N ASP A 245 3.48 2.40 6.36
CA ASP A 245 2.40 1.85 5.53
C ASP A 245 2.09 0.37 5.80
N VAL A 246 1.90 0.00 7.07
CA VAL A 246 1.59 -1.38 7.47
C VAL A 246 0.15 -1.73 7.11
N CYS A 247 -0.02 -2.86 6.41
CA CYS A 247 -1.31 -3.25 5.86
C CYS A 247 -1.61 -4.73 6.07
N VAL A 248 -2.87 -5.01 6.40
CA VAL A 248 -3.42 -6.36 6.49
C VAL A 248 -4.77 -6.39 5.78
N THR A 249 -4.90 -7.21 4.74
CA THR A 249 -6.17 -7.38 4.01
C THR A 249 -6.49 -8.84 3.79
N ASN A 250 -7.77 -9.15 3.65
CA ASN A 250 -8.20 -10.50 3.27
C ASN A 250 -7.90 -10.74 1.79
N SER A 251 -7.16 -11.80 1.48
CA SER A 251 -6.81 -12.19 0.11
C SER A 251 -8.03 -12.83 -0.56
N SER A 252 -8.97 -11.99 -1.01
CA SER A 252 -10.17 -12.46 -1.70
C SER A 252 -9.84 -12.76 -3.16
N THR A 253 -9.38 -13.99 -3.43
CA THR A 253 -9.22 -14.63 -4.76
C THR A 253 -8.53 -13.80 -5.85
N ASN A 254 -7.30 -14.19 -6.18
CA ASN A 254 -6.38 -13.69 -7.22
C ASN A 254 -5.34 -12.64 -6.76
N PHE A 255 -4.17 -13.15 -6.37
CA PHE A 255 -2.78 -12.67 -6.56
C PHE A 255 -2.41 -11.18 -6.57
N THR A 256 -3.22 -10.26 -6.06
CA THR A 256 -2.74 -8.91 -5.74
C THR A 256 -3.11 -8.59 -4.31
N CYS A 257 -2.10 -8.56 -3.45
CA CYS A 257 -2.19 -7.90 -2.17
C CYS A 257 -2.43 -6.41 -2.40
N ASP A 258 -3.69 -6.00 -2.49
CA ASP A 258 -4.09 -4.62 -2.72
C ASP A 258 -4.52 -4.00 -1.40
N CYS A 259 -3.73 -3.03 -0.95
CA CYS A 259 -3.94 -2.25 0.27
C CYS A 259 -4.64 -0.91 -0.01
N GLY A 260 -4.96 -0.63 -1.27
CA GLY A 260 -5.32 0.71 -1.75
C GLY A 260 -4.11 1.63 -1.91
N SER A 261 -4.35 2.85 -2.38
CA SER A 261 -3.39 3.97 -2.37
C SER A 261 -3.57 4.82 -1.11
N PHE A 262 -2.46 5.32 -0.54
CA PHE A 262 -2.48 6.27 0.57
C PHE A 262 -2.56 7.70 0.01
N ASP A 263 -3.75 8.33 0.07
CA ASP A 263 -3.93 9.73 -0.36
C ASP A 263 -4.20 10.66 0.83
N PHE A 264 -3.59 11.85 0.80
CA PHE A 264 -3.70 12.89 1.83
C PHE A 264 -4.99 13.70 1.66
N ILE A 265 -5.82 13.82 2.70
CA ILE A 265 -6.92 14.79 2.75
C ILE A 265 -6.67 15.78 3.90
N ARG A 266 -6.47 17.05 3.55
CA ARG A 266 -6.29 18.14 4.52
C ARG A 266 -7.66 18.69 4.91
N THR A 267 -8.21 18.29 6.05
CA THR A 267 -9.47 18.83 6.58
C THR A 267 -9.25 19.77 7.76
N ARG A 268 -9.67 21.03 7.60
CA ARG A 268 -9.88 22.02 8.68
C ARG A 268 -8.74 22.20 9.69
N GLY A 269 -7.48 22.16 9.23
CA GLY A 269 -6.33 22.51 10.07
C GLY A 269 -5.87 21.45 11.07
N GLU A 270 -6.48 20.25 11.03
CA GLU A 270 -6.00 19.08 11.76
C GLU A 270 -5.50 18.03 10.75
N GLU A 271 -4.26 17.57 10.93
CA GLU A 271 -3.64 16.51 10.13
C GLU A 271 -4.21 15.17 10.60
N HIS A 272 -5.19 14.63 9.88
CA HIS A 272 -5.73 13.29 10.11
C HIS A 272 -5.42 12.40 8.91
N ILE A 273 -4.71 11.29 9.10
CA ILE A 273 -4.80 10.18 8.14
C ILE A 273 -6.08 9.40 8.44
N VAL A 274 -7.03 9.55 7.53
CA VAL A 274 -8.27 8.80 7.52
C VAL A 274 -8.09 7.62 6.56
N LEU A 275 -7.76 6.44 7.09
CA LEU A 275 -8.10 5.17 6.42
C LEU A 275 -9.60 4.90 6.59
N ASP A 276 -10.39 5.77 5.98
CA ASP A 276 -11.82 5.69 5.72
C ASP A 276 -12.13 6.70 4.60
N VAL A 277 -11.24 6.79 3.59
CA VAL A 277 -11.63 7.42 2.35
C VAL A 277 -12.76 6.52 1.82
N LYS A 278 -14.00 6.97 1.97
CA LYS A 278 -14.98 6.80 0.90
C LYS A 278 -14.23 7.25 -0.32
N ILE A 279 -13.65 6.30 -1.07
CA ILE A 279 -13.00 6.59 -2.33
C ILE A 279 -14.07 7.35 -3.09
N GLU A 280 -13.91 8.67 -3.19
CA GLU A 280 -14.70 9.45 -4.11
C GLU A 280 -14.23 8.91 -5.45
N LYS A 281 -14.98 7.90 -5.88
CA LYS A 281 -14.85 7.22 -7.13
C LYS A 281 -14.93 8.32 -8.16
N LYS A 282 -13.77 8.81 -8.60
CA LYS A 282 -13.67 9.97 -9.48
C LYS A 282 -14.40 9.59 -10.76
N GLU A 283 -15.65 10.03 -10.87
CA GLU A 283 -16.50 9.64 -11.98
C GLU A 283 -16.03 10.39 -13.22
N TYR A 284 -15.73 9.64 -14.27
CA TYR A 284 -15.43 10.17 -15.59
C TYR A 284 -16.68 10.01 -16.45
N TYR A 285 -16.95 10.96 -17.34
CA TYR A 285 -18.07 10.85 -18.28
C TYR A 285 -17.64 10.10 -19.55
N LEU A 286 -18.59 9.48 -20.23
CA LEU A 286 -18.33 8.79 -21.49
C LEU A 286 -17.75 9.77 -22.53
N GLY A 287 -16.68 9.38 -23.20
CA GLY A 287 -15.97 10.20 -24.17
C GLY A 287 -14.95 11.19 -23.58
N GLN A 288 -14.89 11.33 -22.25
CA GLN A 288 -13.91 12.21 -21.60
C GLN A 288 -12.48 11.80 -21.96
N VAL A 289 -11.65 12.77 -22.34
CA VAL A 289 -10.23 12.60 -22.65
C VAL A 289 -9.39 13.17 -21.50
N ILE A 290 -8.44 12.38 -21.01
CA ILE A 290 -7.58 12.72 -19.88
C ILE A 290 -6.12 12.56 -20.32
N ILE A 291 -5.33 13.63 -20.20
CA ILE A 291 -3.89 13.59 -20.43
C ILE A 291 -3.21 12.98 -19.21
N MET A 292 -2.36 11.97 -19.41
CA MET A 292 -1.60 11.35 -18.34
C MET A 292 -0.41 12.23 -17.99
N GLN A 293 -0.54 12.99 -16.90
CA GLN A 293 0.53 13.84 -16.40
C GLN A 293 1.68 12.99 -15.83
N ASN A 294 2.91 13.49 -15.92
CA ASN A 294 4.13 12.81 -15.45
C ASN A 294 4.34 11.42 -16.09
N LEU A 295 3.83 11.20 -17.31
CA LEU A 295 4.08 9.98 -18.08
C LEU A 295 4.87 10.35 -19.33
N ASP A 296 6.19 10.31 -19.20
CA ASP A 296 7.12 10.80 -20.22
C ASP A 296 8.00 9.65 -20.75
N PHE A 297 8.48 9.83 -21.98
CA PHE A 297 9.35 8.87 -22.65
C PHE A 297 10.69 9.49 -22.99
N GLU A 298 11.74 8.67 -23.00
CA GLU A 298 13.01 9.07 -23.59
C GLU A 298 12.81 9.52 -25.04
N LYS A 299 13.56 10.55 -25.43
CA LYS A 299 13.43 11.19 -26.75
C LYS A 299 13.57 10.15 -27.87
N GLY A 300 12.54 10.05 -28.71
CA GLY A 300 12.50 9.13 -29.85
C GLY A 300 12.41 7.65 -29.49
N LYS A 301 12.22 7.30 -28.22
CA LYS A 301 12.16 5.91 -27.74
C LYS A 301 10.81 5.58 -27.10
N ILE A 302 10.63 4.29 -26.86
CA ILE A 302 9.49 3.71 -26.12
C ILE A 302 9.82 3.45 -24.64
N THR A 303 11.03 3.79 -24.21
CA THR A 303 11.45 3.71 -22.80
C THR A 303 10.83 4.86 -22.02
N MET A 304 10.10 4.56 -20.95
CA MET A 304 9.53 5.58 -20.06
C MET A 304 10.60 6.18 -19.15
N LEU A 305 10.48 7.47 -18.81
CA LEU A 305 11.38 8.13 -17.88
C LEU A 305 11.12 7.67 -16.42
N PRO A 306 12.15 7.63 -15.55
CA PRO A 306 11.97 7.40 -14.12
C PRO A 306 10.93 8.36 -13.52
N GLY A 307 10.04 7.83 -12.65
CA GLY A 307 8.91 8.57 -12.07
C GLY A 307 7.58 8.40 -12.81
N SER A 308 7.61 7.88 -14.05
CA SER A 308 6.42 7.63 -14.87
C SER A 308 5.45 6.58 -14.32
N GLU A 309 5.93 5.70 -13.44
CA GLU A 309 5.12 4.62 -12.87
C GLU A 309 3.93 5.10 -12.04
N GLY A 310 4.03 6.27 -11.41
CA GLY A 310 2.93 6.82 -10.59
C GLY A 310 1.66 7.01 -11.41
N ALA A 311 1.77 7.65 -12.58
CA ALA A 311 0.64 7.89 -13.48
C ALA A 311 -0.01 6.59 -13.98
N LEU A 312 0.78 5.53 -14.17
CA LEU A 312 0.26 4.21 -14.54
C LEU A 312 -0.48 3.55 -13.39
N LYS A 313 0.07 3.61 -12.16
CA LYS A 313 -0.57 3.10 -10.95
C LYS A 313 -1.91 3.80 -10.69
N ASP A 314 -1.99 5.11 -10.90
CA ASP A 314 -3.24 5.88 -10.77
C ASP A 314 -4.32 5.43 -11.76
N LEU A 315 -3.94 5.16 -13.01
CA LEU A 315 -4.86 4.64 -14.03
C LEU A 315 -5.31 3.22 -13.70
N VAL A 316 -4.41 2.35 -13.23
CA VAL A 316 -4.77 1.01 -12.73
C VAL A 316 -5.78 1.11 -11.60
N GLY A 317 -5.52 1.95 -10.60
CA GLY A 317 -6.44 2.21 -9.48
C GLY A 317 -7.81 2.66 -9.98
N THR A 318 -7.85 3.63 -10.89
CA THR A 318 -9.09 4.10 -11.53
C THR A 318 -9.84 2.95 -12.22
N LEU A 319 -9.16 2.14 -13.04
CA LEU A 319 -9.83 1.06 -13.79
C LEU A 319 -10.27 -0.11 -12.89
N ARG A 320 -9.62 -0.31 -11.74
CA ARG A 320 -10.07 -1.27 -10.71
C ARG A 320 -11.33 -0.77 -9.99
N LEU A 321 -11.37 0.51 -9.65
CA LEU A 321 -12.54 1.15 -9.01
C LEU A 321 -13.75 1.24 -9.95
N HIS A 322 -13.53 1.26 -11.25
CA HIS A 322 -14.56 1.33 -12.28
C HIS A 322 -14.53 0.11 -13.21
N PRO A 323 -14.97 -1.08 -12.76
CA PRO A 323 -14.88 -2.32 -13.56
C PRO A 323 -15.70 -2.29 -14.86
N ASN A 324 -16.67 -1.38 -14.95
CA ASN A 324 -17.51 -1.11 -16.12
C ASN A 324 -16.85 -0.23 -17.19
N TYR A 325 -15.71 0.41 -16.88
CA TYR A 325 -15.06 1.30 -17.82
C TYR A 325 -14.26 0.54 -18.87
N ASN A 326 -14.42 0.94 -20.12
CA ASN A 326 -13.47 0.66 -21.19
C ASN A 326 -12.73 1.94 -21.56
N VAL A 327 -11.45 1.82 -21.90
CA VAL A 327 -10.61 2.96 -22.27
C VAL A 327 -9.84 2.75 -23.57
N GLU A 328 -9.66 3.85 -24.31
CA GLU A 328 -8.71 3.95 -25.42
C GLU A 328 -7.48 4.74 -24.97
N LEU A 329 -6.31 4.12 -25.01
CA LEU A 329 -5.01 4.75 -24.80
C LEU A 329 -4.54 5.37 -26.11
N SER A 330 -4.09 6.62 -26.07
CA SER A 330 -3.74 7.38 -27.26
C SER A 330 -2.37 8.02 -27.10
N GLY A 331 -1.46 7.75 -28.01
CA GLY A 331 -0.14 8.38 -28.06
C GLY A 331 -0.07 9.51 -29.09
N HIS A 332 0.68 10.55 -28.78
CA HIS A 332 0.92 11.71 -29.63
C HIS A 332 2.41 12.10 -29.63
N THR A 333 2.87 12.71 -30.71
CA THR A 333 4.22 13.28 -30.83
C THR A 333 4.14 14.79 -31.10
N ASP A 334 5.29 15.46 -30.99
CA ASP A 334 5.47 16.80 -31.55
C ASP A 334 5.57 16.76 -33.09
N ASP A 335 5.85 17.92 -33.69
CA ASP A 335 5.94 18.12 -35.14
C ASP A 335 7.31 17.77 -35.75
N ARG A 336 8.27 17.28 -34.96
CA ARG A 336 9.63 17.04 -35.43
C ARG A 336 9.78 15.63 -35.97
N GLY A 337 10.47 15.53 -37.11
CA GLY A 337 10.81 14.25 -37.73
C GLY A 337 9.80 13.79 -38.77
N ASP A 338 9.93 12.53 -39.17
CA ASP A 338 9.11 11.94 -40.22
C ASP A 338 7.70 11.58 -39.70
N PRO A 339 6.62 12.01 -40.36
CA PRO A 339 5.25 11.75 -39.92
C PRO A 339 4.92 10.26 -39.78
N GLN A 340 5.44 9.39 -40.66
CA GLN A 340 5.20 7.94 -40.59
C GLN A 340 5.94 7.33 -39.40
N LYS A 341 7.18 7.75 -39.14
CA LYS A 341 7.93 7.33 -37.94
C LYS A 341 7.24 7.80 -36.66
N ASN A 342 6.72 9.03 -36.63
CA ASN A 342 5.96 9.56 -35.48
C ASN A 342 4.64 8.81 -35.24
N GLN A 343 3.98 8.39 -36.33
CA GLN A 343 2.79 7.55 -36.26
C GLN A 343 3.11 6.18 -35.62
N ILE A 344 4.23 5.55 -35.99
CA ILE A 344 4.67 4.28 -35.38
C ILE A 344 5.09 4.49 -33.92
N LEU A 345 5.91 5.52 -33.64
CA LEU A 345 6.42 5.81 -32.29
C LEU A 345 5.28 6.04 -31.30
N SER A 346 4.31 6.88 -31.65
CA SER A 346 3.15 7.15 -30.79
C SER A 346 2.30 5.91 -30.53
N LYS A 347 2.13 5.05 -31.54
CA LYS A 347 1.41 3.77 -31.38
C LYS A 347 2.14 2.86 -30.40
N ASN A 348 3.46 2.71 -30.55
CA ASN A 348 4.25 1.84 -29.69
C ASN A 348 4.30 2.37 -28.24
N ARG A 349 4.37 3.70 -28.05
CA ARG A 349 4.28 4.31 -26.71
C ARG A 349 2.93 4.02 -26.05
N ALA A 350 1.82 4.11 -26.79
CA ALA A 350 0.50 3.73 -26.28
C ALA A 350 0.39 2.22 -25.98
N GLU A 351 1.07 1.38 -26.77
CA GLU A 351 1.17 -0.06 -26.56
C GLU A 351 1.93 -0.42 -25.28
N VAL A 352 3.01 0.31 -24.95
CA VAL A 352 3.73 0.13 -23.67
C VAL A 352 2.79 0.33 -22.48
N VAL A 353 1.99 1.41 -22.51
CA VAL A 353 0.99 1.68 -21.45
C VAL A 353 -0.07 0.59 -21.41
N TYR A 354 -0.56 0.16 -22.57
CA TYR A 354 -1.52 -0.94 -22.69
C TYR A 354 -0.99 -2.23 -22.05
N ASN A 355 0.25 -2.61 -22.36
CA ASN A 355 0.89 -3.82 -21.83
C ASN A 355 1.11 -3.72 -20.31
N TYR A 356 1.43 -2.54 -19.80
CA TYR A 356 1.52 -2.31 -18.36
C TYR A 356 0.17 -2.53 -17.66
N LEU A 357 -0.94 -2.05 -18.24
CA LEU A 357 -2.27 -2.26 -17.66
C LEU A 357 -2.68 -3.74 -17.70
N LEU A 358 -2.32 -4.46 -18.78
CA LEU A 358 -2.53 -5.91 -18.86
C LEU A 358 -1.74 -6.66 -17.78
N SER A 359 -0.44 -6.37 -17.62
CA SER A 359 0.38 -7.02 -16.59
C SER A 359 -0.09 -6.68 -15.17
N SER A 360 -0.75 -5.53 -15.00
CA SER A 360 -1.41 -5.10 -13.75
C SER A 360 -2.79 -5.72 -13.52
N GLY A 361 -3.24 -6.62 -14.40
CA GLY A 361 -4.47 -7.40 -14.25
C GLY A 361 -5.74 -6.77 -14.85
N ILE A 362 -5.65 -5.69 -15.63
CA ILE A 362 -6.81 -5.14 -16.34
C ILE A 362 -7.12 -6.02 -17.55
N LYS A 363 -8.39 -6.41 -17.69
CA LYS A 363 -8.85 -7.29 -18.77
C LYS A 363 -8.68 -6.65 -20.15
N LYS A 364 -8.19 -7.42 -21.12
CA LYS A 364 -7.94 -7.00 -22.51
C LYS A 364 -9.17 -6.39 -23.18
N GLU A 365 -10.36 -6.91 -22.91
CA GLU A 365 -11.62 -6.45 -23.51
C GLU A 365 -12.00 -5.02 -23.08
N ARG A 366 -11.36 -4.50 -22.03
CA ARG A 366 -11.56 -3.15 -21.51
C ARG A 366 -10.59 -2.13 -22.10
N LEU A 367 -9.61 -2.57 -22.87
CA LEU A 367 -8.49 -1.74 -23.30
C LEU A 367 -8.37 -1.75 -24.82
N THR A 368 -8.14 -0.56 -25.38
CA THR A 368 -7.71 -0.38 -26.76
C THR A 368 -6.58 0.65 -26.78
N PHE A 369 -5.74 0.64 -27.81
CA PHE A 369 -4.70 1.67 -27.96
C PHE A 369 -4.56 2.12 -29.41
N ARG A 370 -4.16 3.38 -29.60
CA ARG A 370 -3.92 4.01 -30.92
C ARG A 370 -2.76 4.99 -30.84
N GLY A 371 -2.00 5.09 -31.93
CA GLY A 371 -1.09 6.21 -32.18
C GLY A 371 -1.77 7.24 -33.06
N TYR A 372 -1.56 8.52 -32.79
CA TYR A 372 -2.01 9.62 -33.65
C TYR A 372 -0.85 10.42 -34.25
N GLY A 373 0.39 10.05 -33.94
CA GLY A 373 1.60 10.79 -34.32
C GLY A 373 1.46 12.27 -34.01
N GLN A 374 1.82 13.09 -34.99
CA GLN A 374 1.76 14.55 -34.93
C GLN A 374 0.44 15.14 -35.42
N SER A 375 -0.55 14.32 -35.77
CA SER A 375 -1.79 14.78 -36.45
C SER A 375 -2.79 15.50 -35.53
N ARG A 376 -2.59 15.44 -34.21
CA ARG A 376 -3.51 16.00 -33.20
C ARG A 376 -2.77 16.82 -32.14
N PRO A 377 -2.17 17.96 -32.52
CA PRO A 377 -1.51 18.86 -31.59
C PRO A 377 -2.54 19.55 -30.69
N ILE A 378 -2.15 19.80 -29.44
CA ILE A 378 -2.87 20.61 -28.45
C ILE A 378 -2.16 21.92 -28.14
N ALA A 379 -0.94 22.11 -28.66
CA ALA A 379 -0.13 23.32 -28.57
C ALA A 379 0.56 23.61 -29.91
N LEU A 380 1.05 24.85 -30.10
CA LEU A 380 1.49 25.39 -31.40
C LEU A 380 2.85 24.86 -31.90
N ASN A 381 3.51 23.94 -31.18
CA ASN A 381 4.88 23.43 -31.44
C ASN A 381 5.97 24.51 -31.59
N LYS A 382 5.74 25.75 -31.13
CA LYS A 382 6.71 26.84 -31.33
C LYS A 382 7.87 26.72 -30.36
N THR A 383 7.57 26.47 -29.09
CA THR A 383 8.57 26.38 -28.01
C THR A 383 8.88 24.93 -27.62
N ILE A 384 9.83 24.73 -26.72
CA ILE A 384 10.12 23.39 -26.18
C ILE A 384 8.94 22.92 -25.32
N GLU A 385 8.34 23.81 -24.55
CA GLU A 385 7.19 23.54 -23.68
C GLU A 385 5.94 23.18 -24.50
N ASP A 386 5.71 23.85 -25.63
CA ASP A 386 4.62 23.51 -26.55
C ASP A 386 4.78 22.10 -27.13
N ARG A 387 6.01 21.73 -27.51
CA ARG A 387 6.31 20.39 -28.03
C ARG A 387 6.14 19.33 -26.96
N GLN A 388 6.56 19.59 -25.73
CA GLN A 388 6.33 18.70 -24.59
C GLN A 388 4.84 18.45 -24.34
N LYS A 389 3.98 19.47 -24.45
CA LYS A 389 2.52 19.27 -24.36
C LYS A 389 1.98 18.36 -25.47
N ASN A 390 2.58 18.38 -26.65
CA ASN A 390 2.16 17.55 -27.78
C ASN A 390 2.70 16.10 -27.68
N GLU A 391 3.90 15.91 -27.16
CA GLU A 391 4.46 14.60 -26.79
C GLU A 391 3.79 14.05 -25.54
N ARG A 392 2.61 13.45 -25.68
CA ARG A 392 1.80 12.99 -24.54
C ARG A 392 1.18 11.62 -24.77
N ILE A 393 0.83 10.98 -23.66
CA ILE A 393 -0.18 9.93 -23.62
C ILE A 393 -1.45 10.49 -23.01
N GLN A 394 -2.59 10.06 -23.54
CA GLN A 394 -3.90 10.33 -22.97
C GLN A 394 -4.75 9.06 -22.99
N PHE A 395 -5.80 9.03 -22.17
CA PHE A 395 -6.82 7.99 -22.26
C PHE A 395 -8.21 8.58 -22.43
N ARG A 396 -9.11 7.83 -23.06
CA ARG A 396 -10.51 8.21 -23.26
C ARG A 396 -11.43 7.12 -22.75
N ILE A 397 -12.48 7.50 -22.00
CA ILE A 397 -13.54 6.56 -21.62
C ILE A 397 -14.40 6.24 -22.84
N THR A 398 -14.40 4.98 -23.28
CA THR A 398 -15.16 4.51 -24.46
C THR A 398 -16.41 3.72 -24.09
N LYS A 399 -16.50 3.26 -22.84
CA LYS A 399 -17.68 2.64 -22.25
C LYS A 399 -17.65 2.90 -20.73
N LYS A 400 -18.83 3.03 -20.12
CA LYS A 400 -19.04 3.17 -18.67
C LYS A 400 -20.36 2.49 -18.31
#